data_AF-A0A535WWX7-F1
#
_entry.id   AF-A0A535WWX7-F1
#
_cell.length_a   1.000
_cell.length_b   1.000
_cell.length_c   1.000
_cell.angle_alpha   90.00
_cell.angle_beta   90.00
_cell.angle_gamma   90.00
#
_symmetry.space_group_name_H-M   'P 1'
#
loop_
_entity.id
_entity.type
_entity.pdbx_description
1 polymer ?
#
loop_
_entity_poly.entity_id
_entity_poly.type
_entity_poly.pdbx_seq_one_letter_code
_entity_poly.pdbx_strand_id
1 'polypeptide(L)'
;MGGEVRHVLKSCSPVVDISVPESLQGPLPSAQDSETGIYVYSIIECPEPRTFGKIGIGGRGDGVYTVHYKDLAAVVSRSLLVVYDPTRENVLAHEHVNEVIIEEGFTPVPMSFGTLFKTEKDIVEFLEDTYDALRDVLVKMKDKLEFGLRVNWAREEVLAEIERDDEGIRRLKEEISKSQQSSTYFARMQLGRMVEQALA
;
A
#
# COMPACT_ATOMS: atom_id res chain seq x y z
N MET A 1 32.52 30.43 -33.24
CA MET A 1 32.53 31.31 -32.05
C MET A 1 31.47 30.78 -31.10
N GLY A 2 31.90 30.28 -29.95
CA GLY A 2 31.04 29.61 -28.97
C GLY A 2 30.09 30.59 -28.29
N GLY A 3 28.81 30.21 -28.22
CA GLY A 3 27.80 30.89 -27.43
C GLY A 3 27.71 30.24 -26.05
N GLU A 4 28.19 30.95 -25.04
CA GLU A 4 28.08 30.61 -23.62
C GLU A 4 26.65 30.95 -23.16
N VAL A 5 25.81 29.93 -22.94
CA VAL A 5 24.46 30.11 -22.39
C VAL A 5 24.55 29.94 -20.88
N ARG A 6 24.59 31.06 -20.16
CA ARG A 6 24.43 31.13 -18.71
C ARG A 6 22.95 30.93 -18.36
N HIS A 7 22.61 29.78 -17.79
CA HIS A 7 21.35 29.61 -17.06
C HIS A 7 21.57 29.89 -15.58
N VAL A 8 21.19 31.10 -15.16
CA VAL A 8 20.88 31.45 -13.78
C VAL A 8 19.39 31.14 -13.58
N LEU A 9 19.07 30.15 -12.76
CA LEU A 9 17.72 29.98 -12.23
C LEU A 9 17.75 30.08 -10.71
N LYS A 10 17.08 31.14 -10.26
CA LYS A 10 16.90 31.61 -8.90
C LYS A 10 16.12 30.58 -8.08
N SER A 11 16.70 30.16 -6.96
CA SER A 11 15.99 29.53 -5.84
C SER A 11 15.17 30.60 -5.11
N CYS A 12 13.85 30.40 -5.01
CA CYS A 12 13.01 31.07 -4.00
C CYS A 12 11.62 30.42 -3.93
N SER A 13 11.29 29.88 -2.75
CA SER A 13 9.98 29.85 -2.04
C SER A 13 9.79 28.50 -1.32
N PRO A 14 9.10 28.48 -0.17
CA PRO A 14 9.71 28.62 1.14
C PRO A 14 9.75 27.28 1.88
N VAL A 15 10.79 27.07 2.68
CA VAL A 15 10.79 26.02 3.70
C VAL A 15 9.79 26.47 4.77
N VAL A 16 8.62 25.86 4.78
CA VAL A 16 7.70 25.97 5.92
C VAL A 16 8.35 25.14 7.02
N ASP A 17 8.94 25.84 7.98
CA ASP A 17 9.48 25.27 9.20
C ASP A 17 8.28 24.79 10.05
N ILE A 18 7.80 23.58 9.78
CA ILE A 18 6.86 22.89 10.66
C ILE A 18 7.71 22.32 11.78
N SER A 19 7.97 23.15 12.78
CA SER A 19 8.41 22.68 14.09
C SER A 19 7.31 21.75 14.60
N VAL A 20 7.55 20.44 14.52
CA VAL A 20 6.67 19.44 15.13
C VAL A 20 6.64 19.76 16.63
N PRO A 21 5.47 20.02 17.24
CA PRO A 21 5.41 20.28 18.66
C PRO A 21 5.96 19.05 19.40
N GLU A 22 6.95 19.29 20.26
CA GLU A 22 7.67 18.33 21.11
C GLU A 22 6.74 17.52 22.06
N SER A 23 5.44 17.82 22.05
CA SER A 23 4.41 17.21 22.89
C SER A 23 3.77 15.93 22.32
N LEU A 24 4.24 15.41 21.18
CA LEU A 24 3.78 14.11 20.62
C LEU A 24 4.87 13.03 20.59
N GLN A 25 6.12 13.32 20.97
CA GLN A 25 7.06 12.26 21.36
C GLN A 25 6.72 11.79 22.78
N GLY A 26 5.73 10.90 22.89
CA GLY A 26 5.71 9.99 24.04
C GLY A 26 7.05 9.23 24.09
N PRO A 27 7.60 8.95 25.29
CA PRO A 27 8.84 8.19 25.38
C PRO A 27 8.67 6.87 24.62
N LEU A 28 9.61 6.56 23.74
CA LEU A 28 9.80 5.17 23.28
C LEU A 28 9.83 4.31 24.54
N PRO A 29 9.01 3.24 24.64
CA PRO A 29 8.99 2.41 25.82
C PRO A 29 10.42 1.98 26.15
N SER A 30 10.82 2.22 27.40
CA SER A 30 12.14 1.83 27.90
C SER A 30 12.31 0.33 27.65
N ALA A 31 13.45 -0.05 27.06
CA ALA A 31 13.80 -1.39 26.60
C ALA A 31 13.83 -2.50 27.68
N GLN A 32 13.31 -2.25 28.88
CA GLN A 32 13.43 -3.12 30.03
C GLN A 32 12.16 -3.93 30.35
N ASP A 33 11.00 -3.63 29.76
CA ASP A 33 9.74 -4.39 29.96
C ASP A 33 8.95 -4.62 28.66
N SER A 34 9.61 -4.63 27.49
CA SER A 34 8.94 -4.98 26.24
C SER A 34 9.12 -6.46 25.94
N GLU A 35 8.05 -7.24 26.05
CA GLU A 35 8.04 -8.65 25.62
C GLU A 35 8.46 -8.69 24.15
N THR A 36 9.44 -9.54 23.81
CA THR A 36 9.94 -9.64 22.43
C THR A 36 9.04 -10.56 21.62
N GLY A 37 8.76 -10.18 20.38
CA GLY A 37 7.99 -10.99 19.43
C GLY A 37 8.74 -11.20 18.13
N ILE A 38 8.06 -11.85 17.19
CA ILE A 38 8.56 -12.18 15.87
C ILE A 38 7.58 -11.66 14.84
N TYR A 39 8.04 -10.68 14.06
CA TYR A 39 7.23 -10.06 13.01
C TYR A 39 7.35 -10.87 11.74
N VAL A 40 6.22 -11.18 11.10
CA VAL A 40 6.16 -12.02 9.89
C VAL A 40 5.79 -11.16 8.70
N TYR A 41 6.61 -11.22 7.65
CA TYR A 41 6.43 -10.44 6.42
C TYR A 41 5.66 -11.24 5.37
N SER A 42 6.13 -12.46 5.10
CA SER A 42 5.56 -13.31 4.06
C SER A 42 5.97 -14.76 4.29
N ILE A 43 5.35 -15.64 3.50
CA ILE A 43 5.64 -17.07 3.49
C ILE A 43 6.14 -17.42 2.08
N ILE A 44 7.20 -18.21 2.01
CA ILE A 44 7.86 -18.62 0.77
C ILE A 44 8.08 -20.13 0.74
N GLU A 45 8.19 -20.69 -0.45
CA GLU A 45 8.80 -22.02 -0.64
C GLU A 45 10.32 -21.88 -0.53
N CYS A 46 10.90 -22.44 0.54
CA CYS A 46 12.33 -22.38 0.79
C CYS A 46 12.74 -23.55 1.70
N PRO A 47 13.40 -24.60 1.18
CA PRO A 47 13.78 -25.76 1.97
C PRO A 47 15.03 -25.55 2.84
N GLU A 48 15.80 -24.48 2.61
CA GLU A 48 17.05 -24.20 3.31
C GLU A 48 16.97 -22.87 4.07
N PRO A 49 17.64 -22.74 5.24
CA PRO A 49 17.73 -21.47 5.95
C PRO A 49 18.29 -20.33 5.10
N ARG A 50 17.64 -19.16 5.16
CA ARG A 50 18.02 -17.94 4.43
C ARG A 50 17.98 -16.71 5.34
N THR A 51 18.71 -15.68 4.94
CA THR A 51 18.67 -14.35 5.54
C THR A 51 18.59 -13.30 4.45
N PHE A 52 17.87 -12.22 4.69
CA PHE A 52 17.61 -11.14 3.72
C PHE A 52 18.26 -9.80 4.14
N GLY A 53 19.25 -9.85 5.03
CA GLY A 53 19.95 -8.67 5.53
C GLY A 53 19.27 -8.01 6.73
N LYS A 54 19.75 -6.81 7.11
CA LYS A 54 19.33 -6.06 8.31
C LYS A 54 18.28 -5.01 7.98
N ILE A 55 17.19 -5.47 7.38
CA ILE A 55 16.09 -4.64 6.87
C ILE A 55 14.79 -4.83 7.67
N GLY A 56 14.91 -5.33 8.90
CA GLY A 56 13.78 -5.53 9.80
C GLY A 56 13.04 -4.23 10.16
N ILE A 57 11.75 -4.37 10.49
CA ILE A 57 10.83 -3.27 10.79
C ILE A 57 11.19 -2.60 12.12
N GLY A 58 10.80 -1.34 12.28
CA GLY A 58 10.97 -0.59 13.53
C GLY A 58 12.33 0.11 13.67
N GLY A 59 13.10 0.26 12.58
CA GLY A 59 14.31 1.08 12.54
C GLY A 59 15.47 0.58 13.42
N ARG A 60 15.37 -0.63 13.97
CA ARG A 60 16.35 -1.22 14.90
C ARG A 60 17.50 -1.95 14.20
N GLY A 61 17.43 -2.10 12.86
CA GLY A 61 18.42 -2.85 12.08
C GLY A 61 18.42 -4.34 12.39
N ASP A 62 17.26 -4.91 12.73
CA ASP A 62 17.11 -6.34 12.98
C ASP A 62 17.31 -7.12 11.68
N GLY A 63 17.96 -8.29 11.81
CA GLY A 63 18.12 -9.23 10.71
C GLY A 63 16.80 -9.89 10.34
N VAL A 64 16.55 -9.98 9.03
CA VAL A 64 15.46 -10.76 8.46
C VAL A 64 15.96 -12.17 8.13
N TYR A 65 15.27 -13.18 8.62
CA TYR A 65 15.65 -14.59 8.53
C TYR A 65 14.41 -15.47 8.33
N THR A 66 14.61 -16.77 8.14
CA THR A 66 13.54 -17.74 7.90
C THR A 66 13.28 -18.66 9.07
N VAL A 67 12.00 -18.91 9.39
CA VAL A 67 11.53 -19.98 10.28
C VAL A 67 10.81 -21.03 9.44
N HIS A 68 11.16 -22.30 9.61
CA HIS A 68 10.83 -23.36 8.65
C HIS A 68 9.81 -24.37 9.16
N TYR A 69 8.95 -24.83 8.26
CA TYR A 69 8.19 -26.07 8.39
C TYR A 69 8.17 -26.79 7.04
N LYS A 70 8.83 -27.96 6.97
CA LYS A 70 9.07 -28.71 5.72
C LYS A 70 9.77 -27.85 4.68
N ASP A 71 9.15 -27.64 3.51
CA ASP A 71 9.62 -26.84 2.39
C ASP A 71 9.04 -25.42 2.39
N LEU A 72 8.24 -25.06 3.39
CA LEU A 72 7.75 -23.70 3.61
C LEU A 72 8.58 -22.98 4.67
N ALA A 73 8.77 -21.68 4.46
CA ALA A 73 9.41 -20.81 5.43
C ALA A 73 8.64 -19.51 5.59
N ALA A 74 8.43 -19.09 6.84
CA ALA A 74 8.05 -17.73 7.17
C ALA A 74 9.29 -16.83 7.15
N VAL A 75 9.22 -15.72 6.43
CA VAL A 75 10.27 -14.68 6.45
C VAL A 75 9.93 -13.69 7.55
N VAL A 76 10.86 -13.53 8.50
CA VAL A 76 10.60 -12.88 9.79
C VAL A 76 11.75 -12.01 10.27
N SER A 77 11.48 -11.11 11.20
CA SER A 77 12.51 -10.43 12.01
C SER A 77 12.12 -10.45 13.49
N ARG A 78 13.12 -10.34 14.37
CA ARG A 78 12.84 -10.05 15.78
C ARG A 78 12.26 -8.65 15.91
N SER A 79 11.32 -8.50 16.82
CA SER A 79 10.53 -7.30 16.96
C SER A 79 10.08 -7.11 18.41
N LEU A 80 9.64 -5.92 18.77
CA LEU A 80 8.90 -5.76 20.03
C LEU A 80 7.49 -6.34 19.85
N LEU A 81 6.96 -7.01 20.87
CA LEU A 81 5.59 -7.50 20.89
C LEU A 81 4.62 -6.35 21.16
N VAL A 82 4.54 -5.43 20.20
CA VAL A 82 3.71 -4.22 20.23
C VAL A 82 2.83 -4.18 18.99
N VAL A 83 1.70 -3.48 19.09
CA VAL A 83 0.92 -3.17 17.91
C VAL A 83 1.67 -2.09 17.13
N TYR A 84 2.08 -2.42 15.91
CA TYR A 84 2.70 -1.44 15.02
C TYR A 84 1.62 -0.55 14.41
N ASP A 85 1.71 0.76 14.65
CA ASP A 85 0.92 1.72 13.91
C ASP A 85 1.29 1.67 12.42
N PRO A 86 0.31 1.72 11.50
CA PRO A 86 0.54 1.71 10.05
C PRO A 86 1.03 3.07 9.56
N THR A 87 2.12 3.55 10.14
CA THR A 87 2.82 4.74 9.67
C THR A 87 3.42 4.45 8.29
N ARG A 88 3.60 5.49 7.48
CA ARG A 88 4.22 5.36 6.16
C ARG A 88 5.58 4.67 6.23
N GLU A 89 6.38 5.01 7.24
CA GLU A 89 7.70 4.39 7.46
C GLU A 89 7.58 2.88 7.71
N ASN A 90 6.71 2.47 8.63
CA ASN A 90 6.56 1.06 8.97
C ASN A 90 5.99 0.24 7.80
N VAL A 91 5.00 0.76 7.09
CA VAL A 91 4.40 0.09 5.92
C VAL A 91 5.44 -0.05 4.81
N LEU A 92 6.21 1.01 4.51
CA LEU A 92 7.28 0.92 3.51
C LEU A 92 8.38 -0.05 3.92
N ALA A 93 8.73 -0.13 5.21
CA ALA A 93 9.71 -1.11 5.69
C ALA A 93 9.19 -2.56 5.53
N HIS A 94 7.90 -2.78 5.76
CA HIS A 94 7.26 -4.08 5.50
C HIS A 94 7.32 -4.43 4.00
N GLU A 95 6.90 -3.51 3.14
CA GLU A 95 6.92 -3.72 1.69
C GLU A 95 8.33 -3.93 1.15
N HIS A 96 9.31 -3.17 1.66
CA HIS A 96 10.69 -3.29 1.23
C HIS A 96 11.26 -4.71 1.46
N VAL A 97 10.89 -5.37 2.55
CA VAL A 97 11.28 -6.77 2.78
C VAL A 97 10.68 -7.69 1.72
N ASN A 98 9.40 -7.49 1.36
CA ASN A 98 8.76 -8.28 0.30
C ASN A 98 9.39 -8.02 -1.08
N GLU A 99 9.76 -6.79 -1.40
CA GLU A 99 10.50 -6.45 -2.62
C GLU A 99 11.83 -7.23 -2.69
N VAL A 100 12.62 -7.21 -1.61
CA VAL A 100 13.90 -7.94 -1.55
C VAL A 100 13.69 -9.46 -1.70
N ILE A 101 12.63 -10.02 -1.12
CA ILE A 101 12.30 -11.45 -1.29
C ILE A 101 12.05 -11.79 -2.77
N ILE A 102 11.34 -10.92 -3.49
CA ILE A 102 11.07 -11.09 -4.92
C ILE A 102 12.36 -10.93 -5.73
N GLU A 103 13.20 -9.93 -5.43
CA GLU A 103 14.49 -9.70 -6.09
C GLU A 103 15.46 -10.89 -5.93
N GLU A 104 15.42 -11.56 -4.77
CA GLU A 104 16.17 -12.80 -4.49
C GLU A 104 15.57 -14.05 -5.18
N GLY A 105 14.48 -13.88 -5.94
CA GLY A 105 13.90 -14.92 -6.79
C GLY A 105 12.84 -15.80 -6.12
N PHE A 106 12.31 -15.40 -4.97
CA PHE A 106 11.24 -16.12 -4.29
C PHE A 106 9.85 -15.60 -4.68
N THR A 107 8.83 -16.46 -4.59
CA THR A 107 7.43 -16.07 -4.69
C THR A 107 6.84 -15.93 -3.29
N PRO A 108 6.61 -14.70 -2.78
CA PRO A 108 6.01 -14.51 -1.47
C PRO A 108 4.49 -14.68 -1.51
N VAL A 109 3.93 -15.26 -0.44
CA VAL A 109 2.56 -15.01 0.01
C VAL A 109 2.65 -13.93 1.09
N PRO A 110 2.31 -12.66 0.77
CA PRO A 110 2.43 -11.56 1.71
C PRO A 110 1.47 -11.76 2.89
N MET A 111 1.98 -11.55 4.11
CA MET A 111 1.13 -11.48 5.29
C MET A 111 0.62 -10.06 5.48
N SER A 112 -0.55 -9.91 6.10
CA SER A 112 -1.05 -8.59 6.48
C SER A 112 -0.02 -7.84 7.32
N PHE A 113 0.11 -6.53 7.06
CA PHE A 113 0.93 -5.66 7.89
C PHE A 113 0.55 -5.80 9.38
N GLY A 114 1.57 -5.91 10.23
CA GLY A 114 1.40 -6.03 11.68
C GLY A 114 1.24 -7.48 12.20
N THR A 115 1.46 -8.48 11.34
CA THR A 115 1.43 -9.90 11.76
C THR A 115 2.59 -10.22 12.70
N LEU A 116 2.27 -10.51 13.97
CA LEU A 116 3.23 -10.77 15.04
C LEU A 116 2.89 -12.06 15.78
N PHE A 117 3.94 -12.84 16.07
CA PHE A 117 3.88 -14.04 16.90
C PHE A 117 4.75 -13.86 18.15
N LYS A 118 4.46 -14.62 19.21
CA LYS A 118 5.26 -14.58 20.44
C LYS A 118 6.55 -15.36 20.27
N THR A 119 6.47 -16.54 19.64
CA THR A 119 7.60 -17.46 19.52
C THR A 119 7.70 -18.08 18.13
N GLU A 120 8.88 -18.60 17.79
CA GLU A 120 9.07 -19.36 16.53
C GLU A 120 8.21 -20.63 16.52
N LYS A 121 7.93 -21.21 17.70
CA LYS A 121 7.06 -22.39 17.80
C LYS A 121 5.65 -22.08 17.33
N ASP A 122 5.09 -20.93 17.71
CA ASP A 122 3.75 -20.51 17.28
C ASP A 122 3.69 -20.32 15.75
N ILE A 123 4.80 -19.88 15.13
CA ILE A 123 4.92 -19.76 13.68
C ILE A 123 4.96 -21.13 13.02
N VAL A 124 5.72 -22.08 13.57
CA VAL A 124 5.78 -23.45 13.06
C VAL A 124 4.41 -24.13 13.15
N GLU A 125 3.69 -23.96 14.25
CA GLU A 125 2.32 -24.47 14.41
C GLU A 125 1.37 -23.85 13.37
N PHE A 126 1.46 -22.54 13.14
CA PHE A 126 0.70 -21.86 12.10
C PHE A 126 1.02 -22.39 10.69
N LEU A 127 2.30 -22.58 10.35
CA LEU A 127 2.71 -23.14 9.07
C LEU A 127 2.26 -24.59 8.90
N GLU A 128 2.24 -25.37 9.98
CA GLU A 128 1.73 -26.74 9.99
C GLU A 128 0.22 -26.79 9.71
N ASP A 129 -0.56 -26.00 10.44
CA ASP A 129 -2.03 -25.97 10.33
C ASP A 129 -2.52 -25.46 8.96
N THR A 130 -1.73 -24.61 8.31
CA THR A 130 -2.09 -23.96 7.03
C THR A 130 -1.29 -24.45 5.83
N TYR A 131 -0.47 -25.49 6.01
CA TYR A 131 0.49 -25.97 5.03
C TYR A 131 -0.12 -26.20 3.64
N ASP A 132 -1.17 -27.02 3.56
CA ASP A 132 -1.79 -27.38 2.26
C ASP A 132 -2.38 -26.15 1.56
N ALA A 133 -3.02 -25.26 2.31
CA ALA A 133 -3.60 -24.03 1.77
C ALA A 133 -2.53 -23.07 1.24
N LEU A 134 -1.42 -22.91 1.97
CA LEU A 134 -0.30 -22.06 1.56
C LEU A 134 0.44 -22.63 0.35
N ARG A 135 0.67 -23.95 0.30
CA ARG A 135 1.23 -24.64 -0.87
C ARG A 135 0.36 -24.41 -2.11
N ASP A 136 -0.95 -24.55 -1.99
CA ASP A 136 -1.88 -24.33 -3.11
C ASP A 136 -1.84 -22.89 -3.64
N VAL A 137 -1.71 -21.90 -2.75
CA VAL A 137 -1.57 -20.49 -3.13
C VAL A 137 -0.23 -20.25 -3.83
N LEU A 138 0.87 -20.72 -3.24
CA LEU A 138 2.22 -20.60 -3.81
C LEU A 138 2.31 -21.20 -5.21
N VAL A 139 1.76 -22.41 -5.41
CA VAL A 139 1.72 -23.05 -6.74
C VAL A 139 0.94 -22.22 -7.76
N LYS A 140 -0.16 -21.58 -7.34
CA LYS A 140 -0.95 -20.70 -8.22
C LYS A 140 -0.23 -19.39 -8.53
N MET A 141 0.61 -18.89 -7.64
CA MET A 141 1.32 -17.61 -7.78
C MET A 141 2.68 -17.73 -8.47
N LYS A 142 3.28 -18.92 -8.46
CA LYS A 142 4.59 -19.19 -9.04
C LYS A 142 4.69 -18.68 -10.48
N ASP A 143 5.80 -18.00 -10.78
CA ASP A 143 6.13 -17.41 -12.08
C ASP A 143 5.11 -16.38 -12.60
N LYS A 144 4.35 -15.74 -11.70
CA LYS A 144 3.40 -14.67 -12.03
C LYS A 144 3.78 -13.36 -11.35
N LEU A 145 3.33 -12.27 -11.96
CA LEU A 145 3.49 -10.91 -11.46
C LEU A 145 2.12 -10.26 -11.26
N GLU A 146 1.97 -9.51 -10.17
CA GLU A 146 0.80 -8.70 -9.90
C GLU A 146 0.99 -7.29 -10.48
N PHE A 147 -0.05 -6.77 -11.15
CA PHE A 147 -0.06 -5.41 -11.67
C PHE A 147 -1.33 -4.68 -11.21
N GLY A 148 -1.16 -3.53 -10.56
CA GLY A 148 -2.25 -2.61 -10.25
C GLY A 148 -2.40 -1.54 -11.33
N LEU A 149 -3.52 -1.52 -12.05
CA LEU A 149 -3.84 -0.46 -13.01
C LEU A 149 -4.80 0.55 -12.38
N ARG A 150 -4.37 1.81 -12.27
CA ARG A 150 -5.24 2.93 -11.87
C ARG A 150 -5.39 3.91 -13.02
N VAL A 151 -6.62 4.01 -13.55
CA VAL A 151 -6.97 4.98 -14.58
C VAL A 151 -7.64 6.18 -13.90
N ASN A 152 -7.08 7.37 -14.11
CA ASN A 152 -7.69 8.63 -13.69
C ASN A 152 -8.06 9.43 -14.94
N TRP A 153 -9.31 9.87 -15.05
CA TRP A 153 -9.76 10.76 -16.12
C TRP A 153 -10.16 12.13 -15.56
N ALA A 154 -10.09 13.16 -16.39
CA ALA A 154 -10.62 14.48 -16.05
C ALA A 154 -12.15 14.42 -16.17
N ARG A 155 -12.85 14.59 -15.04
CA ARG A 155 -14.32 14.47 -14.98
C ARG A 155 -15.00 15.46 -15.92
N GLU A 156 -14.44 16.67 -16.01
CA GLU A 156 -14.97 17.76 -16.82
C GLU A 156 -14.91 17.46 -18.32
N GLU A 157 -13.85 16.79 -18.78
CA GLU A 157 -13.68 16.41 -20.18
C GLU A 157 -14.68 15.32 -20.58
N VAL A 158 -14.85 14.30 -19.72
CA VAL A 158 -15.82 13.22 -19.93
C VAL A 158 -17.25 13.77 -19.96
N LEU A 159 -17.59 14.68 -19.03
CA LEU A 159 -18.91 15.34 -19.03
C LEU A 159 -19.12 16.20 -20.27
N ALA A 160 -18.10 16.93 -20.73
CA ALA A 160 -18.18 17.75 -21.93
C ALA A 160 -18.34 16.92 -23.22
N GLU A 161 -17.76 15.72 -23.27
CA GLU A 161 -17.96 14.76 -24.36
C GLU A 161 -19.39 14.21 -24.36
N ILE A 162 -19.88 13.75 -23.20
CA ILE A 162 -21.26 13.26 -23.06
C ILE A 162 -22.30 14.33 -23.42
N GLU A 163 -22.09 15.57 -23.00
CA GLU A 163 -22.97 16.69 -23.35
C GLU A 163 -22.94 17.05 -24.84
N ARG A 164 -21.84 16.74 -25.54
CA ARG A 164 -21.73 16.95 -26.98
C ARG A 164 -22.49 15.87 -27.75
N ASP A 165 -22.39 14.64 -27.27
CA ASP A 165 -22.89 13.46 -27.99
C ASP A 165 -24.36 13.15 -27.67
N ASP A 166 -24.86 13.56 -26.50
CA ASP A 166 -26.26 13.40 -26.09
C ASP A 166 -27.01 14.74 -26.00
N GLU A 167 -27.82 15.03 -27.03
CA GLU A 167 -28.65 16.23 -27.07
C GLU A 167 -29.67 16.31 -25.93
N GLY A 168 -30.15 15.17 -25.42
CA GLY A 168 -31.13 15.09 -24.34
C GLY A 168 -30.54 15.53 -23.01
N ILE A 169 -29.32 15.07 -22.69
CA ILE A 169 -28.55 15.50 -21.52
C ILE A 169 -28.28 17.00 -21.59
N ARG A 170 -27.84 17.50 -22.76
CA ARG A 170 -27.59 18.93 -22.97
C ARG A 170 -28.83 19.79 -22.71
N ARG A 171 -29.98 19.42 -23.29
CA ARG A 171 -31.24 20.17 -23.12
C ARG A 171 -31.71 20.20 -21.67
N LEU A 172 -31.66 19.05 -20.98
CA LEU A 172 -32.10 18.94 -19.60
C LEU A 172 -31.18 19.72 -18.64
N LYS A 173 -29.87 19.73 -18.90
CA LYS A 173 -28.90 20.57 -18.17
C LYS A 173 -29.18 22.07 -18.34
N GLU A 174 -29.46 22.51 -19.57
CA GLU A 174 -29.82 23.91 -19.84
C GLU A 174 -31.12 24.33 -19.15
N GLU A 175 -32.14 23.47 -19.16
CA GLU A 175 -33.44 23.73 -18.52
C GLU A 175 -33.29 23.88 -17.01
N ILE A 176 -32.51 22.98 -16.37
CA ILE A 176 -32.16 23.07 -14.95
C ILE A 176 -31.39 24.36 -14.64
N SER A 177 -30.48 24.79 -15.53
CA SER A 177 -29.65 25.99 -15.33
C SER A 177 -30.44 27.30 -15.48
N LYS A 178 -31.47 27.32 -16.34
CA LYS A 178 -32.34 28.48 -16.58
C LYS A 178 -33.46 28.61 -15.53
N SER A 179 -33.81 27.54 -14.83
CA SER A 179 -34.85 27.53 -13.80
C SER A 179 -34.38 28.11 -12.46
N GLN A 180 -34.92 29.27 -12.08
CA GLN A 180 -34.69 29.92 -10.77
C GLN A 180 -35.60 29.38 -9.64
N GLN A 181 -36.45 28.37 -9.89
CA GLN A 181 -37.48 27.94 -8.92
C GLN A 181 -37.14 26.63 -8.17
N SER A 182 -37.67 26.55 -6.94
CA SER A 182 -37.29 25.68 -5.83
C SER A 182 -37.60 24.17 -5.95
N SER A 183 -37.67 23.58 -7.14
CA SER A 183 -37.87 22.12 -7.27
C SER A 183 -37.14 21.46 -8.45
N THR A 184 -35.90 21.88 -8.73
CA THR A 184 -35.04 21.18 -9.71
C THR A 184 -34.51 19.81 -9.24
N TYR A 185 -34.89 19.34 -8.04
CA TYR A 185 -34.40 18.08 -7.46
C TYR A 185 -34.64 16.87 -8.37
N PHE A 186 -35.88 16.67 -8.83
CA PHE A 186 -36.22 15.54 -9.70
C PHE A 186 -35.51 15.63 -11.06
N ALA A 187 -35.44 16.82 -11.65
CA ALA A 187 -34.74 17.05 -12.92
C ALA A 187 -33.23 16.79 -12.79
N ARG A 188 -32.59 17.22 -11.70
CA ARG A 188 -31.17 16.93 -11.40
C ARG A 188 -30.92 15.44 -11.19
N MET A 189 -31.83 14.73 -10.53
CA MET A 189 -31.74 13.28 -10.35
C MET A 189 -31.88 12.54 -11.67
N GLN A 190 -32.78 12.99 -12.55
CA GLN A 190 -32.94 12.44 -13.89
C GLN A 190 -31.70 12.70 -14.77
N LEU A 191 -31.13 13.91 -14.74
CA LEU A 191 -29.89 14.24 -15.43
C LEU A 191 -28.74 13.34 -14.95
N GLY A 192 -28.63 13.11 -13.64
CA GLY A 192 -27.64 12.19 -13.06
C GLY A 192 -27.76 10.77 -13.62
N ARG A 193 -28.99 10.22 -13.72
CA ARG A 193 -29.24 8.89 -14.30
C ARG A 193 -28.89 8.81 -15.78
N MET A 194 -29.18 9.86 -16.55
CA MET A 194 -28.85 9.90 -17.98
C MET A 194 -27.34 9.95 -18.20
N VAL A 195 -26.61 10.75 -17.41
CA VAL A 195 -25.13 10.79 -17.45
C VAL A 195 -24.54 9.44 -17.05
N GLU A 196 -25.09 8.77 -16.02
CA GLU A 196 -24.66 7.43 -15.61
C GLU A 196 -24.88 6.39 -16.72
N GLN A 197 -26.01 6.45 -17.43
CA GLN A 197 -26.28 5.56 -18.58
C GLN A 197 -25.35 5.82 -19.77
N ALA A 198 -24.96 7.06 -20.01
CA ALA A 198 -24.04 7.42 -21.08
C ALA A 198 -22.57 7.04 -20.77
N LEU A 199 -22.24 6.81 -19.49
CA LEU A 199 -20.93 6.36 -19.01
C LEU A 199 -20.75 4.84 -18.99
N ALA A 200 -21.84 4.08 -19.15
CA ALA A 200 -21.87 2.60 -19.04
C ALA A 200 -21.64 1.91 -20.39
#